data_AF-A0AAQ3S995-F1
#
_entry.id   AF-A0AAQ3S995-F1
#
_cell.length_a   1.000
_cell.length_b   1.000
_cell.length_c   1.000
_cell.angle_alpha   90.00
_cell.angle_beta   90.00
_cell.angle_gamma   90.00
#
_symmetry.space_group_name_H-M   'P 1'
#
loop_
_entity.id
_entity.type
_entity.pdbx_description
1 polymer ?
#
loop_
_entity_poly.entity_id
_entity_poly.type
_entity_poly.pdbx_seq_one_letter_code
_entity_poly.pdbx_strand_id
1 'polypeptide(L)'
;MFDRASDLGVESIVMRMAHRGRLNVLGNVVRKPLRQIFCEFSGGQPANEAGLYTGTGDVKYHLGTSYDRPTRGGKRIHLSLLANPSHLEAVNPLVVGKTRAKQYYSNDKNIMKNMGVLIHGDGSFAGQGVVYETLHLSALPNYTTGGTIHIVFNNQLHLQPTPSQEVLHSTALMLPKP
;
A
#
# COMPACT_ATOMS: atom_id res chain seq x y z
N MET A 1 11.40 6.90 -5.86
CA MET A 1 11.24 6.23 -4.56
C MET A 1 11.71 4.78 -4.59
N PHE A 2 11.03 3.86 -5.28
CA PHE A 2 11.36 2.42 -5.28
C PHE A 2 12.80 2.09 -5.71
N ASP A 3 13.31 2.74 -6.77
CA ASP A 3 14.69 2.55 -7.21
C ASP A 3 15.69 3.02 -6.14
N ARG A 4 15.47 4.21 -5.57
CA ARG A 4 16.30 4.74 -4.47
C ARG A 4 16.28 3.84 -3.23
N ALA A 5 15.13 3.28 -2.87
CA ALA A 5 15.02 2.32 -1.77
C ALA A 5 15.88 1.08 -2.03
N SER A 6 15.86 0.56 -3.26
CA SER A 6 16.72 -0.57 -3.66
C SER A 6 18.20 -0.23 -3.63
N ASP A 7 18.58 0.99 -4.02
CA ASP A 7 19.96 1.46 -3.94
C ASP A 7 20.45 1.49 -2.49
N LEU A 8 19.57 1.87 -1.56
CA LEU A 8 19.81 1.89 -0.11
C LEU A 8 19.71 0.52 0.57
N GLY A 9 19.44 -0.56 -0.18
CA GLY A 9 19.47 -1.93 0.34
C GLY A 9 18.11 -2.54 0.67
N VAL A 10 16.99 -1.86 0.36
CA VAL A 10 15.65 -2.44 0.49
C VAL A 10 15.44 -3.53 -0.56
N GLU A 11 15.06 -4.71 -0.10
CA GLU A 11 14.83 -5.90 -0.93
C GLU A 11 13.33 -6.11 -1.21
N SER A 12 12.47 -5.72 -0.26
CA SER A 12 11.02 -5.93 -0.35
C SER A 12 10.23 -4.71 0.14
N ILE A 13 9.20 -4.35 -0.61
CA ILE A 13 8.25 -3.30 -0.26
C ILE A 13 6.85 -3.88 -0.19
N VAL A 14 6.23 -3.74 0.97
CA VAL A 14 4.82 -4.08 1.18
C VAL A 14 4.03 -2.79 1.13
N MET A 15 2.98 -2.75 0.32
CA MET A 15 2.21 -1.53 0.12
C MET A 15 0.72 -1.80 0.02
N ARG A 16 -0.07 -0.76 0.30
CA ARG A 16 -1.49 -0.69 -0.05
C ARG A 16 -1.82 0.68 -0.63
N MET A 17 -2.90 0.73 -1.39
CA MET A 17 -3.49 1.98 -1.85
C MET A 17 -5.00 1.88 -1.99
N ALA A 18 -5.68 3.01 -1.80
CA ALA A 18 -7.09 3.15 -2.15
C ALA A 18 -7.31 3.03 -3.68
N HIS A 19 -8.56 3.02 -4.14
CA HIS A 19 -8.90 2.79 -5.56
C HIS A 19 -8.34 3.87 -6.50
N ARG A 20 -8.18 5.11 -6.02
CA ARG A 20 -7.72 6.25 -6.82
C ARG A 20 -6.31 6.01 -7.36
N GLY A 21 -6.17 6.01 -8.68
CA GLY A 21 -4.88 5.82 -9.35
C GLY A 21 -4.32 4.39 -9.29
N ARG A 22 -5.08 3.40 -8.79
CA ARG A 22 -4.57 2.04 -8.58
C ARG A 22 -4.14 1.33 -9.86
N LEU A 23 -4.90 1.46 -10.94
CA LEU A 23 -4.52 0.89 -12.23
C LEU A 23 -3.23 1.51 -12.78
N ASN A 24 -3.05 2.82 -12.58
CA ASN A 24 -1.84 3.51 -12.99
C ASN A 24 -0.62 3.00 -12.21
N VAL A 25 -0.77 2.80 -10.89
CA VAL A 25 0.29 2.20 -10.07
C VAL A 25 0.56 0.76 -10.50
N LEU A 26 -0.47 -0.05 -10.76
CA LEU A 26 -0.29 -1.42 -11.23
C LEU A 26 0.49 -1.50 -12.55
N GLY A 27 0.10 -0.69 -13.55
CA GLY A 27 0.75 -0.70 -14.87
C GLY A 27 2.13 -0.05 -14.86
N ASN A 28 2.26 1.14 -14.30
CA ASN A 28 3.46 1.97 -14.47
C ASN A 28 4.49 1.83 -13.33
N VAL A 29 4.04 1.53 -12.12
CA VAL A 29 4.92 1.41 -10.94
C VAL A 29 5.27 -0.05 -10.67
N VAL A 30 4.25 -0.89 -10.47
CA VAL A 30 4.44 -2.33 -10.20
C VAL A 30 4.90 -3.08 -11.45
N ARG A 31 4.56 -2.58 -12.65
CA ARG A 31 4.82 -3.22 -13.95
C ARG A 31 4.08 -4.54 -14.14
N LYS A 32 2.87 -4.64 -13.60
CA LYS A 32 1.96 -5.75 -13.91
C LYS A 32 1.64 -5.72 -15.41
N PRO A 33 1.74 -6.84 -16.14
CA PRO A 33 1.46 -6.85 -17.57
C PRO A 33 0.06 -6.31 -17.87
N LEU A 34 -0.03 -5.37 -18.82
CA LEU A 34 -1.31 -4.76 -19.22
C LEU A 34 -2.34 -5.81 -19.64
N ARG A 35 -1.90 -6.88 -20.31
CA ARG A 35 -2.76 -8.03 -20.65
C ARG A 35 -3.44 -8.61 -19.42
N GLN A 36 -2.72 -8.79 -18.31
CA GLN A 36 -3.30 -9.32 -17.07
C GLN A 36 -4.31 -8.34 -16.46
N ILE A 37 -4.00 -7.04 -16.47
CA ILE A 37 -4.93 -5.99 -16.03
C ILE A 37 -6.20 -6.02 -16.88
N PHE A 38 -6.09 -6.06 -18.22
CA PHE A 38 -7.26 -6.09 -19.11
C PHE A 38 -8.04 -7.40 -19.06
N CYS A 39 -7.39 -8.55 -18.86
CA CYS A 39 -8.09 -9.82 -18.63
C CYS A 39 -9.01 -9.74 -17.41
N GLU A 40 -8.54 -9.10 -16.34
CA GLU A 40 -9.39 -8.84 -15.17
C GLU A 40 -10.62 -8.06 -15.59
N PHE A 41 -10.53 -7.10 -16.53
CA PHE A 41 -11.66 -6.32 -17.07
C PHE A 41 -12.70 -7.15 -17.80
N SER A 42 -12.26 -8.09 -18.63
CA SER A 42 -13.12 -8.93 -19.45
C SER A 42 -13.87 -10.03 -18.69
N GLY A 43 -13.70 -10.14 -17.37
CA GLY A 43 -14.36 -11.15 -16.54
C GLY A 43 -13.82 -12.57 -16.74
N GLY A 44 -12.75 -12.71 -17.52
CA GLY A 44 -12.09 -13.99 -17.74
C GLY A 44 -11.22 -14.36 -16.55
N GLN A 45 -11.35 -15.60 -16.06
CA GLN A 45 -10.26 -16.21 -15.33
C GLN A 45 -9.01 -16.14 -16.24
N PRO A 46 -7.80 -15.88 -15.69
CA PRO A 46 -6.59 -16.01 -16.48
C PRO A 46 -6.62 -17.39 -17.14
N ALA A 47 -6.43 -17.43 -18.46
CA ALA A 47 -6.66 -18.62 -19.29
C ALA A 47 -5.92 -19.89 -18.83
N ASN A 48 -4.97 -19.77 -17.91
CA ASN A 48 -4.13 -20.83 -17.38
C ASN A 48 -4.61 -21.38 -16.01
N GLU A 49 -5.70 -20.85 -15.43
CA GLU A 49 -6.25 -21.28 -14.13
C GLU A 49 -7.72 -21.73 -14.20
N ALA A 50 -8.21 -22.05 -15.40
CA ALA A 50 -9.55 -22.61 -15.59
C ALA A 50 -9.68 -23.92 -14.79
N GLY A 51 -10.37 -23.87 -13.64
CA GLY A 51 -10.62 -25.01 -12.75
C GLY A 51 -9.79 -25.05 -11.46
N LEU A 52 -8.80 -24.16 -11.26
CA LEU A 52 -7.97 -24.11 -10.04
C LEU A 52 -8.34 -22.93 -9.11
N TYR A 53 -8.93 -21.87 -9.67
CA TYR A 53 -9.32 -20.68 -8.92
C TYR A 53 -10.69 -20.87 -8.25
N THR A 54 -10.68 -21.14 -6.93
CA THR A 54 -11.87 -21.29 -6.07
C THR A 54 -12.30 -19.99 -5.38
N GLY A 55 -11.61 -18.88 -5.63
CA GLY A 55 -11.96 -17.59 -5.04
C GLY A 55 -13.28 -17.07 -5.62
N THR A 56 -14.12 -16.47 -4.78
CA THR A 56 -15.35 -15.76 -5.20
C THR A 56 -15.05 -14.55 -6.09
N GLY A 57 -13.77 -14.20 -6.23
CA GLY A 57 -13.31 -12.97 -6.85
C GLY A 57 -13.54 -11.75 -5.93
N ASP A 58 -12.98 -10.63 -6.35
CA ASP A 58 -13.29 -9.30 -5.82
C ASP A 58 -13.29 -8.33 -7.01
N VAL A 59 -13.79 -7.11 -6.83
CA VAL A 59 -13.66 -6.10 -7.88
C VAL A 59 -12.19 -5.86 -8.18
N LYS A 60 -11.87 -5.59 -9.44
CA LYS A 60 -10.48 -5.55 -9.98
C LYS A 60 -9.55 -4.61 -9.21
N TYR A 61 -10.13 -3.58 -8.59
CA TYR A 61 -9.44 -2.59 -7.77
C TYR A 61 -9.10 -3.07 -6.34
N HIS A 62 -9.51 -4.28 -5.95
CA HIS A 62 -9.22 -4.88 -4.64
C HIS A 62 -8.19 -6.01 -4.72
N LEU A 63 -7.87 -6.51 -5.92
CA LEU A 63 -6.95 -7.62 -6.07
C LEU A 63 -5.52 -7.20 -5.68
N GLY A 64 -4.88 -8.07 -4.91
CA GLY A 64 -3.46 -7.94 -4.56
C GLY A 64 -2.58 -8.23 -5.77
N THR A 65 -1.32 -7.83 -5.70
CA THR A 65 -0.32 -8.16 -6.73
C THR A 65 1.04 -8.31 -6.07
N SER A 66 1.78 -9.33 -6.50
CA SER A 66 3.13 -9.61 -6.05
C SER A 66 4.02 -9.67 -7.28
N TYR A 67 5.09 -8.88 -7.32
CA TYR A 67 5.93 -8.78 -8.51
C TYR A 67 7.37 -8.37 -8.18
N ASP A 68 8.34 -9.11 -8.75
CA ASP A 68 9.76 -8.78 -8.64
C ASP A 68 10.18 -7.84 -9.77
N ARG A 69 10.19 -6.56 -9.44
CA ARG A 69 10.50 -5.48 -10.38
C ARG A 69 12.02 -5.29 -10.52
N PRO A 70 12.57 -5.27 -11.75
CA PRO A 70 13.94 -4.82 -11.97
C PRO A 70 14.05 -3.31 -11.74
N THR A 71 15.10 -2.87 -11.05
CA THR A 71 15.41 -1.46 -10.85
C THR A 71 16.40 -0.97 -11.90
N ARG A 72 16.50 0.35 -12.05
CA ARG A 72 17.44 0.97 -13.01
C ARG A 72 18.90 0.65 -12.69
N GLY A 73 19.23 0.39 -11.43
CA GLY A 73 20.57 0.01 -10.97
C GLY A 73 20.89 -1.48 -11.13
N GLY A 74 20.07 -2.27 -11.84
CA GLY A 74 20.31 -3.69 -12.09
C GLY A 74 19.93 -4.62 -10.94
N LYS A 75 19.52 -4.08 -9.78
CA LYS A 75 18.96 -4.86 -8.67
C LYS A 75 17.52 -5.26 -8.95
N ARG A 76 16.98 -6.15 -8.12
CA ARG A 76 15.55 -6.50 -8.12
C ARG A 76 14.94 -6.12 -6.78
N ILE A 77 13.73 -5.59 -6.81
CA ILE A 77 12.95 -5.28 -5.62
C ILE A 77 11.59 -5.97 -5.70
N HIS A 78 11.24 -6.65 -4.62
CA HIS A 78 9.97 -7.35 -4.52
C HIS A 78 8.87 -6.39 -4.07
N LEU A 79 7.85 -6.20 -4.89
CA LEU A 79 6.69 -5.36 -4.57
C LEU A 79 5.49 -6.22 -4.25
N SER A 80 4.90 -6.02 -3.07
CA SER A 80 3.67 -6.69 -2.64
C SER A 80 2.59 -5.66 -2.37
N LEU A 81 1.68 -5.49 -3.33
CA LEU A 81 0.46 -4.70 -3.17
C LEU A 81 -0.61 -5.60 -2.52
N LEU A 82 -1.05 -5.24 -1.32
CA LEU A 82 -2.08 -5.98 -0.62
C LEU A 82 -3.45 -5.82 -1.28
N ALA A 83 -4.23 -6.90 -1.19
CA ALA A 83 -5.65 -6.84 -1.48
C ALA A 83 -6.35 -6.00 -0.40
N ASN A 84 -7.38 -5.27 -0.77
CA ASN A 84 -8.10 -4.41 0.17
C ASN A 84 -9.59 -4.32 -0.15
N PRO A 85 -10.46 -4.34 0.88
CA PRO A 85 -11.87 -4.05 0.68
C PRO A 85 -12.08 -2.57 0.34
N SER A 86 -13.34 -2.22 0.04
CA SER A 86 -13.78 -0.82 -0.14
C SER A 86 -13.70 0.01 1.15
N HIS A 87 -13.63 -0.63 2.33
CA HIS A 87 -13.46 0.05 3.61
C HIS A 87 -12.08 0.70 3.66
N LEU A 88 -12.05 2.01 3.41
CA LEU A 88 -10.81 2.78 3.31
C LEU A 88 -9.99 2.63 4.60
N GLU A 89 -8.67 2.63 4.45
CA GLU A 89 -7.69 2.55 5.56
C GLU A 89 -7.68 1.23 6.37
N ALA A 90 -8.67 0.33 6.22
CA ALA A 90 -8.75 -0.93 6.96
C ALA A 90 -7.53 -1.85 6.77
N VAL A 91 -6.80 -1.70 5.67
CA VAL A 91 -5.61 -2.51 5.32
C VAL A 91 -4.31 -1.91 5.85
N ASN A 92 -4.34 -0.74 6.48
CA ASN A 92 -3.15 -0.11 7.05
C ASN A 92 -2.41 -1.01 8.04
N PRO A 93 -3.08 -1.56 9.07
CA PRO A 93 -2.40 -2.44 10.02
C PRO A 93 -1.95 -3.74 9.36
N LEU A 94 -2.63 -4.21 8.31
CA LEU A 94 -2.23 -5.41 7.56
C LEU A 94 -0.91 -5.19 6.79
N VAL A 95 -0.67 -4.01 6.21
CA VAL A 95 0.62 -3.68 5.59
C VAL A 95 1.73 -3.66 6.63
N VAL A 96 1.51 -2.99 7.77
CA VAL A 96 2.51 -2.91 8.84
C VAL A 96 2.80 -4.31 9.40
N GLY A 97 1.76 -5.10 9.68
CA GLY A 97 1.89 -6.47 10.16
C GLY A 97 2.61 -7.38 9.17
N LYS A 98 2.27 -7.32 7.87
CA LYS A 98 2.97 -8.10 6.84
C LYS A 98 4.42 -7.66 6.66
N THR A 99 4.70 -6.37 6.78
CA THR A 99 6.08 -5.84 6.75
C THR A 99 6.86 -6.39 7.94
N ARG A 100 6.28 -6.33 9.15
CA ARG A 100 6.88 -6.88 10.36
C ARG A 100 7.13 -8.37 10.27
N ALA A 101 6.17 -9.13 9.74
CA ALA A 101 6.32 -10.56 9.51
C ALA A 101 7.49 -10.85 8.56
N LYS A 102 7.61 -10.10 7.46
CA LYS A 102 8.74 -10.25 6.54
C LYS A 102 10.08 -9.96 7.22
N GLN A 103 10.16 -8.88 8.02
CA GLN A 103 11.37 -8.57 8.79
C GLN A 103 11.78 -9.73 9.71
N TYR A 104 10.79 -10.35 10.37
CA TYR A 104 11.01 -11.51 11.23
C TYR A 104 11.53 -12.73 10.42
N TYR A 105 10.81 -13.14 9.38
CA TYR A 105 11.16 -14.33 8.59
C TYR A 105 12.44 -14.16 7.78
N SER A 106 12.82 -12.94 7.39
CA SER A 106 14.09 -12.67 6.71
C SER A 106 15.25 -12.38 7.65
N ASN A 107 15.06 -12.53 8.98
CA ASN A 107 16.06 -12.21 10.00
C ASN A 107 16.65 -10.79 9.86
N ASP A 108 15.81 -9.83 9.46
CA ASP A 108 16.17 -8.42 9.23
C ASP A 108 16.24 -7.65 10.55
N LYS A 109 17.26 -7.98 11.35
CA LYS A 109 17.44 -7.44 12.71
C LYS A 109 17.62 -5.91 12.73
N ASN A 110 18.19 -5.35 11.66
CA ASN A 110 18.42 -3.92 11.52
C ASN A 110 17.22 -3.19 10.90
N ILE A 111 16.19 -3.92 10.46
CA ILE A 111 14.96 -3.36 9.88
C ILE A 111 15.26 -2.48 8.64
N MET A 112 16.13 -2.96 7.76
CA MET A 112 16.59 -2.20 6.58
C MET A 112 16.14 -2.80 5.24
N LYS A 113 15.75 -4.08 5.23
CA LYS A 113 15.47 -4.81 3.99
C LYS A 113 14.01 -4.76 3.58
N ASN A 114 13.11 -4.59 4.54
CA ASN A 114 11.66 -4.67 4.33
C ASN A 114 10.98 -3.36 4.74
N MET A 115 10.37 -2.68 3.77
CA MET A 115 9.76 -1.36 3.95
C MET A 115 8.24 -1.39 3.72
N GLY A 116 7.49 -0.68 4.56
CA GLY A 116 6.06 -0.46 4.41
C GLY A 116 5.76 0.86 3.67
N VAL A 117 4.76 0.85 2.78
CA VAL A 117 4.25 2.06 2.10
C VAL A 117 2.72 2.09 2.16
N LEU A 118 2.17 3.17 2.70
CA LEU A 118 0.73 3.41 2.79
C LEU A 118 0.32 4.59 1.92
N ILE A 119 -0.61 4.36 1.00
CA ILE A 119 -1.10 5.38 0.08
C ILE A 119 -2.58 5.68 0.39
N HIS A 120 -2.84 6.89 0.87
CA HIS A 120 -4.10 7.35 1.43
C HIS A 120 -4.81 8.34 0.50
N GLY A 121 -6.13 8.49 0.67
CA GLY A 121 -6.84 9.70 0.27
C GLY A 121 -6.86 10.70 1.43
N ASP A 122 -6.89 12.00 1.14
CA ASP A 122 -7.01 13.07 2.13
C ASP A 122 -8.15 12.87 3.13
N GLY A 123 -9.37 12.67 2.65
CA GLY A 123 -10.54 12.53 3.50
C GLY A 123 -10.50 11.28 4.39
N SER A 124 -10.08 10.14 3.84
CA SER A 124 -9.99 8.89 4.61
C SER A 124 -8.84 8.91 5.61
N PHE A 125 -7.74 9.58 5.27
CA PHE A 125 -6.59 9.73 6.16
C PHE A 125 -6.95 10.49 7.44
N ALA A 126 -7.70 11.59 7.31
CA ALA A 126 -8.11 12.39 8.46
C ALA A 126 -9.28 11.77 9.23
N GLY A 127 -10.22 11.12 8.53
CA GLY A 127 -11.49 10.68 9.12
C GLY A 127 -11.52 9.26 9.70
N GLN A 128 -10.57 8.38 9.36
CA GLN A 128 -10.60 6.97 9.80
C GLN A 128 -9.71 6.73 11.02
N GLY A 129 -10.31 6.33 12.15
CA GLY A 129 -9.61 6.05 13.42
C GLY A 129 -8.44 5.07 13.29
N VAL A 130 -8.59 4.05 12.43
CA VAL A 130 -7.57 3.01 12.18
C VAL A 130 -6.25 3.60 11.65
N VAL A 131 -6.27 4.79 11.04
CA VAL A 131 -5.04 5.49 10.62
C VAL A 131 -4.21 5.87 11.85
N TYR A 132 -4.83 6.49 12.85
CA TYR A 132 -4.18 6.90 14.08
C TYR A 132 -3.74 5.71 14.93
N GLU A 133 -4.57 4.66 15.00
CA GLU A 133 -4.20 3.40 15.65
C GLU A 133 -2.95 2.79 14.99
N THR A 134 -2.90 2.75 13.65
CA THR A 134 -1.73 2.23 12.92
C THR A 134 -0.49 3.10 13.15
N LEU A 135 -0.64 4.42 13.23
CA LEU A 135 0.47 5.32 13.55
C LEU A 135 1.01 5.07 14.96
N HIS A 136 0.16 4.81 15.95
CA HIS A 136 0.59 4.47 17.29
C HIS A 136 1.42 3.17 17.34
N LEU A 137 1.19 2.22 16.42
CA LEU A 137 2.02 1.01 16.31
C LEU A 137 3.48 1.29 15.90
N SER A 138 3.77 2.46 15.30
CA SER A 138 5.09 2.78 14.76
C SER A 138 6.19 2.85 15.84
N ALA A 139 5.85 3.23 17.07
CA ALA A 139 6.78 3.36 18.18
C ALA A 139 6.71 2.18 19.18
N LEU A 140 5.75 1.26 19.01
CA LEU A 140 5.58 0.15 19.95
C LEU A 140 6.61 -0.97 19.71
N PRO A 141 7.28 -1.47 20.77
CA PRO A 141 8.10 -2.66 20.68
C PRO A 141 7.31 -3.83 20.09
N ASN A 142 7.98 -4.64 19.27
CA ASN A 142 7.40 -5.78 18.54
C ASN A 142 6.41 -5.45 17.39
N TYR A 143 5.85 -4.24 17.35
CA TYR A 143 4.99 -3.78 16.25
C TYR A 143 5.71 -2.86 15.27
N THR A 144 6.70 -2.10 15.75
CA THR A 144 7.48 -1.19 14.91
C THR A 144 8.13 -1.91 13.72
N THR A 145 8.07 -1.25 12.58
CA THR A 145 8.69 -1.67 11.32
C THR A 145 9.85 -0.75 10.91
N GLY A 146 10.36 0.07 11.84
CA GLY A 146 11.42 1.05 11.56
C GLY A 146 10.96 2.29 10.79
N GLY A 147 9.64 2.47 10.68
CA GLY A 147 9.01 3.56 9.94
C GLY A 147 8.23 3.04 8.72
N THR A 148 7.19 3.78 8.36
CA THR A 148 6.36 3.49 7.17
C THR A 148 6.23 4.77 6.37
N ILE A 149 6.36 4.69 5.04
CA ILE A 149 6.19 5.85 4.17
C ILE A 149 4.70 6.06 3.93
N HIS A 150 4.19 7.24 4.29
CA HIS A 150 2.81 7.63 4.04
C HIS A 150 2.76 8.61 2.87
N ILE A 151 1.97 8.28 1.84
CA ILE A 151 1.69 9.16 0.70
C ILE A 151 0.21 9.51 0.75
N VAL A 152 -0.10 10.78 0.98
CA VAL A 152 -1.49 11.27 0.99
C VAL A 152 -1.79 11.92 -0.35
N PHE A 153 -2.71 11.32 -1.12
CA PHE A 153 -3.25 11.98 -2.30
C PHE A 153 -4.32 12.98 -1.86
N ASN A 154 -3.89 14.22 -1.71
CA ASN A 154 -4.76 15.35 -1.40
C ASN A 154 -5.25 16.01 -2.69
N ASN A 155 -6.48 15.67 -3.07
CA ASN A 155 -7.16 16.27 -4.21
C ASN A 155 -8.23 17.29 -3.79
N GLN A 156 -8.28 17.66 -2.51
CA GLN A 156 -9.13 18.71 -1.94
C GLN A 156 -10.64 18.48 -2.12
N LEU A 157 -11.05 17.25 -2.42
CA LEU A 157 -12.44 16.92 -2.73
C LEU A 157 -12.88 15.72 -1.89
N HIS A 158 -13.90 15.97 -1.07
CA HIS A 158 -14.59 14.95 -0.31
C HIS A 158 -15.99 14.74 -0.90
N LEU A 159 -16.41 13.48 -1.10
CA LEU A 159 -17.79 13.19 -1.51
C LEU A 159 -18.69 13.55 -0.32
N GLN A 160 -19.35 14.71 -0.39
CA GLN A 160 -20.11 15.45 0.65
C GLN A 160 -19.29 16.33 1.62
N PRO A 161 -18.90 17.56 1.22
CA PRO A 161 -18.39 18.56 2.16
C PRO A 161 -19.55 19.39 2.78
N THR A 162 -19.45 19.73 4.08
CA THR A 162 -20.26 20.75 4.78
C THR A 162 -19.35 21.81 5.46
N PRO A 163 -19.85 23.01 5.82
CA PRO A 163 -19.18 24.30 5.60
C PRO A 163 -17.91 24.61 6.40
N SER A 164 -17.56 23.82 7.40
CA SER A 164 -16.41 24.09 8.28
C SER A 164 -15.25 23.15 7.92
N GLN A 165 -14.44 23.56 6.95
CA GLN A 165 -13.13 22.95 6.66
C GLN A 165 -12.17 23.19 7.84
N GLU A 166 -12.30 22.44 8.94
CA GLU A 166 -11.46 22.63 10.14
C GLU A 166 -10.04 22.06 10.03
N VAL A 167 -9.67 21.47 8.88
CA VAL A 167 -8.35 20.86 8.70
C VAL A 167 -7.63 21.53 7.54
N LEU A 168 -6.88 22.60 7.85
CA LEU A 168 -6.04 23.39 6.91
C LEU A 168 -5.06 22.52 6.11
N HIS A 169 -4.62 21.38 6.67
CA HIS A 169 -3.87 20.35 5.94
C HIS A 169 -4.31 18.97 6.42
N SER A 170 -4.60 18.04 5.50
CA SER A 170 -4.96 16.65 5.83
C SER A 170 -3.91 15.94 6.72
N THR A 171 -2.67 16.42 6.74
CA THR A 171 -1.57 15.93 7.58
C THR A 171 -1.35 16.73 8.87
N ALA A 172 -2.01 17.88 9.07
CA ALA A 172 -1.77 18.77 10.22
C ALA A 172 -2.22 18.17 11.56
N LEU A 173 -3.14 17.20 11.55
CA LEU A 173 -3.57 16.48 12.75
C LEU A 173 -2.48 15.57 13.36
N MET A 174 -1.31 15.45 12.74
CA MET A 174 -0.31 14.42 13.05
C MET A 174 1.03 14.93 13.58
N LEU A 175 1.27 16.24 13.60
CA LEU A 175 2.48 16.77 14.21
C LEU A 175 2.22 16.97 15.71
N PRO A 176 3.10 16.48 16.61
CA PRO A 176 3.04 16.92 18.00
C PRO A 176 3.09 18.44 18.01
N LYS A 177 2.15 19.08 18.71
CA LYS A 177 2.29 20.51 19.01
C LYS A 177 3.64 20.73 19.70
N PRO A 178 4.37 21.81 19.36
CA PRO A 178 5.67 22.09 19.94
C PRO A 178 5.61 22.19 21.47
#